data_AF-A0A846BXU0-F1
#
_entry.id   AF-A0A846BXU0-F1
#
_cell.length_a   1.000
_cell.length_b   1.000
_cell.length_c   1.000
_cell.angle_alpha   90.00
_cell.angle_beta   90.00
_cell.angle_gamma   90.00
#
_symmetry.space_group_name_H-M   'P 1'
#
loop_
_entity.id
_entity.type
_entity.pdbx_description
1 polymer ?
#
loop_
_entity_poly.entity_id
_entity_poly.type
_entity_poly.pdbx_seq_one_letter_code
_entity_poly.pdbx_strand_id
1 'polypeptide(L)'
;MLIEQVASDEAIDKAFDWLCEKRIHYHYNNDVWQLRRWWQEKKPRLVALLRAGNYGFGEQRPVISRGEVKEIWSAQDALVLKALAIVLQEVLQPHLSPRCFHLAGTGGLKGAVREVDAHLHEFEFVFRTDVN
;
A
#
# COMPACT_ATOMS: atom_id res chain seq x y z
N MET A 1 -20.41 6.17 -1.37
CA MET A 1 -19.80 5.04 -2.12
C MET A 1 -18.32 4.97 -1.76
N LEU A 2 -17.67 3.79 -1.80
CA LEU A 2 -16.25 3.64 -1.43
C LEU A 2 -15.33 4.62 -2.18
N ILE A 3 -15.63 4.89 -3.45
CA ILE A 3 -14.84 5.84 -4.26
C ILE A 3 -14.84 7.27 -3.68
N GLU A 4 -15.93 7.71 -3.03
CA GLU A 4 -15.98 9.02 -2.38
C GLU A 4 -15.11 9.07 -1.12
N GLN A 5 -14.98 7.95 -0.41
CA GLN A 5 -14.07 7.85 0.73
C GLN A 5 -12.61 7.89 0.26
N VAL A 6 -12.29 7.19 -0.84
CA VAL A 6 -10.96 7.20 -1.46
C VAL A 6 -10.59 8.60 -1.97
N ALA A 7 -11.54 9.30 -2.58
CA ALA A 7 -11.37 10.66 -3.10
C ALA A 7 -11.60 11.76 -2.05
N SER A 8 -11.77 11.40 -0.78
CA SER A 8 -11.89 12.37 0.31
C SER A 8 -10.56 13.07 0.56
N ASP A 9 -10.61 14.33 1.01
CA ASP A 9 -9.39 15.07 1.35
C ASP A 9 -8.57 14.33 2.41
N GLU A 10 -9.24 13.71 3.38
CA GLU A 10 -8.57 12.95 4.44
C GLU A 10 -7.76 11.76 3.89
N ALA A 11 -8.37 10.92 3.03
CA ALA A 11 -7.69 9.76 2.48
C ALA A 11 -6.54 10.17 1.54
N ILE A 12 -6.77 11.19 0.72
CA ILE A 12 -5.79 11.70 -0.25
C ILE A 12 -4.62 12.38 0.45
N ASP A 13 -4.86 13.17 1.50
CA ASP A 13 -3.80 13.84 2.25
C ASP A 13 -2.99 12.84 3.08
N LYS A 14 -3.64 11.88 3.76
CA LYS A 14 -2.92 10.78 4.44
C LYS A 14 -2.06 9.97 3.48
N ALA A 15 -2.56 9.69 2.27
CA ALA A 15 -1.81 8.99 1.25
C ALA A 15 -0.63 9.81 0.70
N PHE A 16 -0.82 11.12 0.54
CA PHE A 16 0.22 12.05 0.12
C PHE A 16 1.34 12.17 1.17
N ASP A 17 0.99 12.30 2.45
CA ASP A 17 1.95 12.36 3.55
C ASP A 17 2.77 11.07 3.64
N TRP A 18 2.11 9.91 3.55
CA TRP A 18 2.76 8.61 3.48
C TRP A 18 3.72 8.53 2.29
N LEU A 19 3.32 8.99 1.10
CA LEU A 19 4.17 9.00 -0.09
C LEU A 19 5.41 9.89 0.13
N CYS A 20 5.20 11.05 0.75
CA CYS A 20 6.25 11.99 1.06
C CYS A 20 7.30 11.40 2.00
N GLU A 21 6.85 10.68 3.02
CA GLU A 21 7.73 9.95 3.94
C GLU A 21 8.47 8.81 3.23
N LYS A 22 7.73 7.93 2.51
CA LYS A 22 8.32 6.72 1.90
C LYS A 22 9.30 7.00 0.78
N ARG A 23 9.16 8.12 0.08
CA ARG A 23 10.04 8.49 -1.03
C ARG A 23 10.96 9.67 -0.71
N ILE A 24 11.19 9.99 0.56
CA ILE A 24 12.04 11.13 0.96
C ILE A 24 13.50 10.99 0.47
N HIS A 25 14.01 9.76 0.35
CA HIS A 25 15.38 9.49 -0.09
C HIS A 25 15.47 9.08 -1.57
N TYR A 26 14.39 9.25 -2.35
CA TYR A 26 14.43 8.95 -3.77
C TYR A 26 15.32 9.97 -4.50
N HIS A 27 15.95 9.53 -5.58
CA HIS A 27 16.80 10.39 -6.40
C HIS A 27 16.07 11.67 -6.84
N TYR A 28 16.76 12.80 -6.93
CA TYR A 28 16.17 14.12 -7.23
C TYR A 28 15.42 14.18 -8.59
N ASN A 29 15.73 13.27 -9.51
CA ASN A 29 15.02 13.12 -10.79
C ASN A 29 13.75 12.25 -10.71
N ASN A 30 13.39 11.71 -9.54
CA ASN A 30 12.16 10.93 -9.39
C ASN A 30 10.91 11.82 -9.49
N ASP A 31 9.84 11.27 -10.05
CA ASP A 31 8.57 11.96 -10.29
C ASP A 31 7.87 12.43 -9.01
N VAL A 32 8.21 11.87 -7.85
CA VAL A 32 7.68 12.32 -6.55
C VAL A 32 7.96 13.80 -6.28
N TRP A 33 9.11 14.31 -6.72
CA TRP A 33 9.49 15.70 -6.44
C TRP A 33 8.64 16.70 -7.22
N GLN A 34 8.29 16.35 -8.46
CA GLN A 34 7.35 17.14 -9.27
C GLN A 34 5.94 17.09 -8.68
N LEU A 35 5.49 15.91 -8.24
CA LEU A 35 4.19 15.76 -7.60
C LEU A 35 4.08 16.61 -6.33
N ARG A 36 5.12 16.60 -5.47
CA ARG A 36 5.18 17.44 -4.26
C ARG A 36 5.14 18.92 -4.60
N ARG A 37 5.98 19.33 -5.56
CA ARG A 37 6.09 20.75 -5.97
C ARG A 37 4.75 21.31 -6.44
N TRP A 38 3.97 20.52 -7.18
CA TRP A 38 2.70 20.95 -7.78
C TRP A 38 1.48 20.36 -7.09
N TRP A 39 1.59 19.95 -5.83
CA TRP A 39 0.53 19.20 -5.16
C TRP A 39 -0.79 19.97 -5.10
N GLN A 40 -0.74 21.28 -4.82
CA GLN A 40 -1.92 22.14 -4.77
C GLN A 40 -2.69 22.20 -6.10
N GLU A 41 -2.00 22.06 -7.23
CA GLU A 41 -2.62 22.01 -8.56
C GLU A 41 -3.05 20.59 -8.96
N LYS A 42 -2.29 19.58 -8.53
CA LYS A 42 -2.50 18.17 -8.89
C LYS A 42 -3.64 17.54 -8.09
N LYS A 43 -3.75 17.84 -6.78
CA LYS A 43 -4.76 17.25 -5.89
C LYS A 43 -6.19 17.43 -6.40
N PRO A 44 -6.66 18.64 -6.76
CA PRO A 44 -8.04 18.81 -7.23
C PRO A 44 -8.34 18.04 -8.53
N ARG A 45 -7.36 17.99 -9.45
CA ARG A 45 -7.49 17.25 -10.71
C ARG A 45 -7.56 15.74 -10.48
N LEU A 46 -6.71 15.24 -9.59
CA LEU A 46 -6.71 13.82 -9.19
C LEU A 46 -8.05 13.42 -8.57
N VAL A 47 -8.55 14.21 -7.61
CA VAL A 47 -9.84 13.96 -6.95
C VAL A 47 -10.99 13.97 -7.96
N ALA A 48 -10.99 14.90 -8.92
CA ALA A 48 -11.98 14.94 -9.99
C ALA A 48 -11.94 13.68 -10.87
N LEU A 49 -10.74 13.21 -11.24
CA LEU A 49 -10.58 11.98 -12.03
C LEU A 49 -11.09 10.73 -11.28
N LEU A 50 -10.80 10.64 -9.98
CA LEU A 50 -11.26 9.52 -9.14
C LEU A 50 -12.77 9.50 -9.01
N ARG A 51 -13.39 10.64 -8.69
CA ARG A 51 -14.85 10.76 -8.59
C ARG A 51 -15.56 10.46 -9.90
N ALA A 52 -14.96 10.86 -11.02
CA ALA A 52 -15.51 10.57 -12.35
C ALA A 52 -15.29 9.12 -12.81
N GLY A 53 -14.54 8.30 -12.06
CA GLY A 53 -14.18 6.94 -12.47
C GLY A 53 -13.22 6.89 -13.66
N ASN A 54 -12.55 8.01 -13.96
CA ASN A 54 -11.69 8.18 -15.14
C ASN A 54 -10.19 8.09 -14.80
N TYR A 55 -9.84 7.75 -13.55
CA TYR A 55 -8.46 7.52 -13.17
C TYR A 55 -7.97 6.19 -13.74
N GLY A 56 -6.94 6.24 -14.60
CA GLY A 56 -6.26 5.05 -15.13
C GLY A 56 -4.85 4.95 -14.56
N PHE A 57 -4.48 3.76 -14.08
CA PHE A 57 -3.12 3.47 -13.65
C PHE A 57 -2.17 3.38 -14.84
N GLY A 58 -0.98 3.97 -14.72
CA GLY A 58 0.08 3.83 -15.72
C GLY A 58 0.83 2.51 -15.62
N GLU A 59 1.65 2.22 -16.62
CA GLU A 59 2.60 1.11 -16.56
C GLU A 59 3.63 1.33 -15.44
N GLN A 60 4.00 0.25 -14.75
CA GLN A 60 5.12 0.27 -13.81
C GLN A 60 6.43 0.43 -14.58
N ARG A 61 7.42 1.06 -13.92
CA ARG A 61 8.75 1.26 -14.50
C ARG A 61 9.76 0.32 -13.85
N PRO A 62 10.56 -0.42 -14.63
CA PRO A 62 11.62 -1.25 -14.09
C PRO A 62 12.76 -0.37 -13.58
N VAL A 63 13.21 -0.66 -12.37
CA VAL A 63 14.38 -0.04 -11.73
C VAL A 63 15.31 -1.13 -11.26
N ILE A 64 16.55 -1.08 -11.72
CA ILE A 64 17.57 -2.04 -11.31
C ILE A 64 18.17 -1.59 -9.97
N SER A 65 18.12 -2.45 -8.97
CA SER A 65 18.70 -2.21 -7.66
C SER A 65 19.40 -3.48 -7.17
N ARG A 66 20.70 -3.40 -6.88
CA ARG A 66 21.51 -4.53 -6.38
C ARG A 66 21.42 -5.80 -7.23
N GLY A 67 21.30 -5.66 -8.54
CA GLY A 67 21.19 -6.79 -9.48
C GLY A 67 19.76 -7.34 -9.65
N GLU A 68 18.78 -6.81 -8.91
CA GLU A 68 17.38 -7.16 -9.05
C GLU A 68 16.63 -6.09 -9.85
N VAL A 69 15.76 -6.51 -10.76
CA VAL A 69 14.77 -5.62 -11.39
C VAL A 69 13.58 -5.48 -10.45
N LYS A 70 13.24 -4.24 -10.09
CA LYS A 70 12.05 -3.91 -9.30
C LYS A 70 11.15 -3.02 -10.12
N GLU A 71 9.89 -3.41 -10.21
CA GLU A 71 8.87 -2.59 -10.85
C GLU A 71 8.33 -1.55 -9.87
N ILE A 72 8.32 -0.29 -10.28
CA ILE A 72 7.93 0.84 -9.43
C ILE A 72 6.80 1.63 -10.09
N TRP A 73 5.73 1.83 -9.34
CA TRP A 73 4.63 2.72 -9.70
C TRP A 73 5.06 4.19 -9.76
N SER A 74 4.43 4.97 -10.63
CA SER A 74 4.53 6.43 -10.57
C SER A 74 4.14 6.94 -9.17
N ALA A 75 4.63 8.12 -8.80
CA ALA A 75 4.32 8.75 -7.52
C ALA A 75 2.80 8.94 -7.33
N GLN A 76 2.10 9.32 -8.40
CA GLN A 76 0.65 9.52 -8.38
C GLN A 76 -0.10 8.18 -8.23
N ASP A 77 0.32 7.14 -8.96
CA ASP A 77 -0.30 5.81 -8.86
C ASP A 77 -0.09 5.20 -7.48
N ALA A 78 1.11 5.31 -6.93
CA ALA A 78 1.41 4.84 -5.58
C ALA A 78 0.58 5.58 -4.52
N LEU A 79 0.30 6.87 -4.73
CA LEU A 79 -0.60 7.65 -3.87
C LEU A 79 -2.03 7.10 -3.94
N VAL A 80 -2.57 6.89 -5.14
CA VAL A 80 -3.93 6.36 -5.32
C VAL A 80 -4.05 4.95 -4.73
N LEU A 81 -3.07 4.08 -4.97
CA LEU A 81 -3.01 2.75 -4.35
C LEU A 81 -2.97 2.84 -2.83
N LYS A 82 -2.25 3.83 -2.27
CA LYS A 82 -2.24 4.04 -0.83
C LYS A 82 -3.58 4.53 -0.30
N ALA A 83 -4.24 5.47 -0.98
CA ALA A 83 -5.57 5.95 -0.60
C ALA A 83 -6.60 4.81 -0.63
N LEU A 84 -6.56 3.97 -1.67
CA LEU A 84 -7.35 2.74 -1.75
C LEU A 84 -7.05 1.81 -0.58
N ALA A 85 -5.78 1.55 -0.27
CA ALA A 85 -5.39 0.68 0.83
C ALA A 85 -5.88 1.19 2.18
N ILE A 86 -5.84 2.51 2.44
CA ILE A 86 -6.36 3.10 3.68
C ILE A 86 -7.84 2.82 3.84
N VAL A 87 -8.65 3.12 2.82
CA VAL A 87 -10.11 2.94 2.86
C VAL A 87 -10.50 1.46 2.91
N LEU A 88 -9.85 0.64 2.08
CA LEU A 88 -10.15 -0.79 2.03
C LEU A 88 -9.71 -1.52 3.29
N GLN A 89 -8.66 -1.06 3.98
CA GLN A 89 -8.23 -1.66 5.23
C GLN A 89 -9.35 -1.62 6.29
N GLU A 90 -10.04 -0.48 6.44
CA GLU A 90 -11.15 -0.34 7.39
C GLU A 90 -12.31 -1.29 7.07
N VAL A 91 -12.56 -1.53 5.77
CA VAL A 91 -13.63 -2.42 5.30
C VAL A 91 -13.25 -3.89 5.46
N LEU A 92 -12.01 -4.24 5.14
CA LEU A 92 -11.57 -5.63 5.09
C LEU A 92 -11.15 -6.16 6.45
N GLN A 93 -10.55 -5.33 7.32
CA GLN A 93 -10.00 -5.77 8.60
C GLN A 93 -10.98 -6.55 9.49
N PRO A 94 -12.27 -6.20 9.60
CA PRO A 94 -13.25 -6.99 10.36
C PRO A 94 -13.47 -8.43 9.83
N HIS A 95 -13.12 -8.68 8.58
CA HIS A 95 -13.30 -9.97 7.90
C HIS A 95 -12.01 -10.78 7.78
N LEU A 96 -10.86 -10.20 8.13
CA LEU A 96 -9.57 -10.88 8.05
C LEU A 96 -9.29 -11.69 9.31
N SER A 97 -8.69 -12.86 9.14
CA SER A 97 -8.30 -13.70 10.27
C SER A 97 -7.26 -13.01 11.14
N PRO A 98 -7.35 -13.09 12.47
CA PRO A 98 -6.31 -12.58 13.37
C PRO A 98 -4.97 -13.32 13.18
N ARG A 99 -4.97 -14.49 12.53
CA ARG A 99 -3.77 -15.25 12.18
C ARG A 99 -3.10 -14.78 10.87
N CYS A 100 -3.59 -13.70 10.25
CA CYS A 100 -2.91 -13.03 9.14
C CYS A 100 -1.76 -12.16 9.66
N PHE A 101 -0.69 -12.81 10.14
CA PHE A 101 0.42 -12.19 10.86
C PHE A 101 1.23 -11.14 10.08
N HIS A 102 1.08 -11.05 8.75
CA HIS A 102 1.74 -10.03 7.94
C HIS A 102 1.07 -8.65 8.05
N LEU A 103 -0.16 -8.58 8.56
CA LEU A 103 -0.89 -7.33 8.74
C LEU A 103 -0.38 -6.57 9.97
N ALA A 104 -0.38 -5.25 9.90
CA ALA A 104 0.01 -4.41 11.03
C ALA A 104 -0.86 -4.72 12.27
N GLY A 105 -0.24 -4.79 13.45
CA GLY A 105 -0.93 -5.06 14.71
C GLY A 105 -1.18 -6.53 15.06
N THR A 106 -0.86 -7.47 14.17
CA THR A 106 -1.07 -8.92 14.41
C THR A 106 0.16 -9.65 14.96
N GLY A 107 1.29 -8.97 15.12
CA GLY A 107 2.52 -9.53 15.73
C GLY A 107 3.63 -9.88 14.74
N GLY A 108 3.39 -9.76 13.43
CA GLY A 108 4.43 -9.95 12.42
C GLY A 108 4.93 -11.40 12.32
N LEU A 109 6.06 -11.58 11.65
CA LEU A 109 6.74 -12.89 11.54
C LEU A 109 6.93 -13.57 12.91
N LYS A 110 7.31 -12.82 13.94
CA LYS A 110 7.50 -13.35 15.30
C LYS A 110 6.18 -13.75 15.97
N GLY A 111 5.07 -13.09 15.63
CA GLY A 111 3.73 -13.50 16.05
C GLY A 111 3.38 -14.86 15.47
N ALA A 112 3.60 -15.05 14.16
CA ALA A 112 3.35 -16.31 13.47
C ALA A 112 4.15 -17.47 14.08
N VAL A 113 5.44 -17.28 14.33
CA VAL A 113 6.29 -18.33 14.92
C VAL A 113 5.81 -18.72 16.32
N ARG A 114 5.45 -17.74 17.17
CA ARG A 114 4.93 -18.02 18.51
C ARG A 114 3.59 -18.72 18.48
N GLU A 115 2.70 -18.35 17.56
CA GLU A 115 1.41 -19.02 17.40
C GLU A 115 1.59 -20.50 17.03
N VAL A 116 2.49 -20.79 16.09
CA VAL A 116 2.79 -22.18 15.71
C VAL A 116 3.41 -22.94 16.89
N ASP A 117 4.45 -22.38 17.52
CA ASP A 117 5.15 -22.98 18.66
C ASP A 117 4.21 -23.34 19.81
N ALA A 118 3.27 -22.45 20.13
CA ALA A 118 2.28 -22.66 21.18
C ALA A 118 1.38 -23.89 20.93
N HIS A 119 1.15 -24.28 19.67
CA HIS A 119 0.27 -25.39 19.30
C HIS A 119 1.02 -26.64 18.82
N LEU A 120 2.35 -26.58 18.67
CA LEU A 120 3.14 -27.73 18.16
C LEU A 120 2.96 -29.00 18.99
N HIS A 121 2.75 -28.86 20.30
CA HIS A 121 2.57 -30.01 21.19
C HIS A 121 1.20 -30.70 21.04
N GLU A 122 0.22 -30.03 20.41
CA GLU A 122 -1.14 -30.54 20.19
C GLU A 122 -1.27 -31.34 18.89
N PHE A 123 -0.32 -31.19 17.96
CA PHE A 123 -0.39 -31.78 16.62
C PHE A 123 0.89 -32.55 16.27
N GLU A 124 0.73 -33.79 15.80
CA GLU A 124 1.85 -34.65 15.41
C GLU A 124 2.53 -34.21 14.09
N PHE A 125 1.79 -33.52 13.22
CA PHE A 125 2.24 -33.15 11.87
C PHE A 125 1.95 -31.70 11.52
N VAL A 126 2.82 -31.09 10.70
CA VAL A 126 2.68 -29.73 10.17
C VAL A 126 2.62 -29.77 8.64
N PHE A 127 1.60 -29.14 8.06
CA PHE A 127 1.51 -28.93 6.61
C PHE A 127 2.14 -27.61 6.22
N ARG A 128 3.25 -27.67 5.47
CA ARG A 128 3.89 -26.48 4.90
C ARG A 128 3.48 -26.32 3.44
N THR A 129 2.75 -25.27 3.15
CA THR A 129 2.35 -24.88 1.78
C THR A 129 2.97 -23.54 1.44
N ASP A 130 3.34 -23.35 0.18
CA ASP A 130 3.82 -22.07 -0.34
C ASP A 130 3.14 -21.79 -1.69
N VAL A 131 2.97 -20.51 -2.01
CA VAL A 131 2.41 -20.07 -3.30
C VAL A 131 3.57 -19.54 -4.14
N ASN A 132 3.98 -20.32 -5.14
CA ASN A 132 4.98 -19.92 -6.13
C ASN A 132 4.38 -19.08 -7.25
#